data_AF-A0A6J4QUZ4-F1
#
_entry.id   AF-A0A6J4QUZ4-F1
#
_cell.length_a   1.000
_cell.length_b   1.000
_cell.length_c   1.000
_cell.angle_alpha   90.00
_cell.angle_beta   90.00
_cell.angle_gamma   90.00
#
_symmetry.space_group_name_H-M   'P 1'
#
loop_
_entity.id
_entity.type
_entity.pdbx_description
1 polymer ?
#
loop_
_entity_poly.entity_id
_entity_poly.type
_entity_poly.pdbx_seq_one_letter_code
_entity_poly.pdbx_strand_id
1 'polypeptide(L)'
;MPRAEDLTKNEEQMTENASTLPARLPSGRAPYSSWWLLAKGGSPLADVLTVGGAVGRVLPAFSHEDEAEMFLWFGYALEDGWHVRETSAGELASLLCGPCADVGGVALDPLPGMAEAGTLDLVSVDRKRFVRRIVAGGEGRPIAAPGQGRGSQ
;
A
#
# COMPACT_ATOMS: atom_id res chain seq x y z
N MET A 1 56.28 20.19 -42.84
CA MET A 1 54.97 19.52 -42.92
C MET A 1 54.32 19.53 -41.54
N PRO A 2 53.52 20.56 -41.20
CA PRO A 2 52.68 20.59 -40.00
C PRO A 2 51.20 20.33 -40.34
N ARG A 3 50.49 19.57 -39.49
CA ARG A 3 49.02 19.55 -39.20
C ARG A 3 48.77 18.29 -38.34
N ALA A 4 47.98 18.26 -37.27
CA ALA A 4 46.86 19.12 -36.92
C ALA A 4 46.52 18.93 -35.41
N GLU A 5 46.36 20.05 -34.67
CA GLU A 5 45.27 20.37 -33.70
C GLU A 5 45.06 19.39 -32.52
N ASP A 6 45.48 19.65 -31.28
CA ASP A 6 45.29 20.82 -30.38
C ASP A 6 43.85 20.92 -29.81
N LEU A 7 43.84 21.03 -28.47
CA LEU A 7 42.82 21.61 -27.59
C LEU A 7 41.52 20.85 -27.27
N THR A 8 41.51 20.40 -26.00
CA THR A 8 40.62 20.93 -24.96
C THR A 8 39.14 20.51 -25.00
N LYS A 9 38.63 20.34 -23.78
CA LYS A 9 37.24 20.60 -23.38
C LYS A 9 36.29 19.42 -23.50
N ASN A 10 36.18 18.70 -22.41
CA ASN A 10 35.01 17.94 -22.03
C ASN A 10 34.42 18.59 -20.77
N GLU A 11 33.99 19.84 -20.96
CA GLU A 11 32.99 20.50 -20.14
C GLU A 11 31.87 21.00 -21.07
N GLU A 12 30.65 20.66 -20.68
CA GLU A 12 29.37 21.26 -21.08
C GLU A 12 28.89 21.01 -22.51
N GLN A 13 27.96 20.06 -22.69
CA GLN A 13 26.70 20.34 -23.41
C GLN A 13 25.53 19.58 -22.77
N MET A 14 24.87 20.31 -21.89
CA MET A 14 23.48 20.17 -21.49
C MET A 14 22.64 20.87 -22.56
N THR A 15 21.92 20.14 -23.41
CA THR A 15 20.64 20.56 -24.01
C THR A 15 19.95 19.39 -24.73
N GLU A 16 18.73 19.11 -24.27
CA GLU A 16 17.56 18.91 -25.13
C GLU A 16 17.45 17.58 -25.91
N ASN A 17 16.89 16.58 -25.24
CA ASN A 17 15.94 15.66 -25.87
C ASN A 17 14.66 15.63 -25.02
N ALA A 18 13.79 16.60 -25.27
CA ALA A 18 12.40 16.58 -24.86
C ALA A 18 11.60 15.65 -25.80
N SER A 19 11.26 14.46 -25.31
CA SER A 19 10.21 13.54 -25.78
C SER A 19 10.59 12.14 -25.30
N THR A 20 9.92 11.46 -24.39
CA THR A 20 8.52 11.49 -24.00
C THR A 20 8.50 10.90 -22.59
N LEU A 21 8.33 11.73 -21.56
CA LEU A 21 7.83 11.19 -20.30
C LEU A 21 6.44 10.64 -20.63
N PRO A 22 6.11 9.35 -20.40
CA PRO A 22 4.72 9.03 -20.25
C PRO A 22 4.25 9.86 -19.05
N ALA A 23 3.43 10.86 -19.35
CA ALA A 23 2.65 11.60 -18.39
C ALA A 23 1.72 10.60 -17.69
N ARG A 24 2.25 9.82 -16.77
CA ARG A 24 1.48 9.29 -15.65
C ARG A 24 1.65 10.32 -14.56
N LEU A 25 0.91 11.42 -14.72
CA LEU A 25 0.32 12.05 -13.54
C LEU A 25 -0.21 10.91 -12.67
N PRO A 26 0.02 10.87 -11.36
CA PRO A 26 -0.72 9.96 -10.52
C PRO A 26 -2.20 10.31 -10.76
N SER A 27 -2.86 9.52 -11.62
CA SER A 27 -4.31 9.45 -11.69
C SER A 27 -4.75 9.44 -10.25
N GLY A 28 -5.68 10.32 -9.87
CA GLY A 28 -6.22 10.41 -8.52
C GLY A 28 -6.80 9.07 -8.09
N ARG A 29 -5.90 8.14 -7.73
CA ARG A 29 -6.17 6.78 -7.37
C ARG A 29 -6.74 6.90 -5.98
N ALA A 30 -7.94 6.35 -5.81
CA ALA A 30 -8.48 6.05 -4.51
C ALA A 30 -7.33 5.62 -3.56
N PRO A 31 -7.28 6.15 -2.33
CA PRO A 31 -6.22 5.80 -1.41
C PRO A 31 -6.17 4.27 -1.27
N TYR A 32 -5.06 3.67 -1.70
CA TYR A 32 -4.73 2.23 -1.65
C TYR A 32 -5.78 1.31 -2.28
N SER A 33 -5.69 1.08 -3.60
CA SER A 33 -6.53 0.06 -4.26
C SER A 33 -6.20 -1.38 -3.82
N SER A 34 -4.98 -1.60 -3.33
CA SER A 34 -4.46 -2.87 -2.87
C SER A 34 -3.77 -2.69 -1.51
N TRP A 35 -3.82 -3.74 -0.70
CA TRP A 35 -3.17 -3.89 0.60
C TRP A 35 -2.47 -5.25 0.63
N TRP A 36 -1.39 -5.36 1.39
CA TRP A 36 -0.66 -6.60 1.57
C TRP A 36 -0.78 -7.04 3.02
N LEU A 37 -1.00 -8.34 3.22
CA LEU A 37 -1.19 -8.98 4.52
C LEU A 37 -0.33 -10.23 4.59
N LEU A 38 -0.01 -10.68 5.81
CA LEU A 38 0.58 -12.00 6.03
C LEU A 38 -0.55 -13.01 6.25
N ALA A 39 -0.53 -14.10 5.49
CA ALA A 39 -1.53 -15.16 5.55
C ALA A 39 -0.88 -16.54 5.69
N LYS A 40 -1.60 -17.48 6.33
CA LYS A 40 -1.18 -18.87 6.47
C LYS A 40 -2.19 -19.81 5.80
N GLY A 41 -1.69 -20.73 4.95
CA GLY A 41 -2.50 -21.73 4.23
C GLY A 41 -3.01 -21.28 2.86
N GLY A 42 -3.69 -22.19 2.13
CA GLY A 42 -4.08 -22.02 0.73
C GLY A 42 -5.54 -21.62 0.46
N SER A 43 -6.31 -21.26 1.50
CA SER A 43 -7.71 -20.83 1.35
C SER A 43 -7.82 -19.30 1.34
N PRO A 44 -8.73 -18.69 0.57
CA PRO A 44 -9.00 -17.25 0.62
C PRO A 44 -9.55 -16.77 1.99
N LEU A 45 -10.01 -17.68 2.84
CA LEU A 45 -10.36 -17.44 4.25
C LEU A 45 -9.17 -17.67 5.21
N ALA A 46 -7.95 -17.73 4.67
CA ALA A 46 -6.71 -18.01 5.41
C ALA A 46 -6.61 -17.24 6.73
N ASP A 47 -5.95 -17.89 7.70
CA ASP A 47 -5.54 -17.26 8.95
C ASP A 47 -4.64 -16.07 8.60
N VAL A 48 -5.18 -14.86 8.71
CA VAL A 48 -4.43 -13.63 8.55
C VAL A 48 -3.70 -13.36 9.86
N LEU A 49 -2.45 -12.94 9.76
CA LEU A 49 -1.62 -12.68 10.92
C LEU A 49 -2.28 -11.62 11.82
N THR A 50 -2.49 -11.97 13.08
CA THR A 50 -2.85 -11.02 14.13
C THR A 50 -1.83 -11.12 15.24
N VAL A 51 -1.36 -9.97 15.71
CA VAL A 51 -0.30 -9.85 16.71
C VAL A 51 -0.89 -9.30 18.00
N GLY A 52 -0.41 -9.77 19.15
CA GLY A 52 -0.75 -9.13 20.42
C GLY A 52 -0.13 -7.74 20.53
N GLY A 53 -0.95 -6.70 20.65
CA GLY A 53 -0.54 -5.36 21.07
C GLY A 53 -0.79 -5.13 22.56
N ALA A 54 -0.35 -4.00 23.10
CA ALA A 54 -0.51 -3.66 24.51
C ALA A 54 -1.98 -3.44 24.90
N VAL A 55 -2.81 -3.01 23.95
CA VAL A 55 -4.25 -2.74 24.15
C VAL A 55 -5.18 -3.76 23.52
N GLY A 56 -4.65 -4.81 22.88
CA GLY A 56 -5.43 -5.86 22.23
C GLY A 56 -4.76 -6.41 20.97
N ARG A 57 -5.43 -7.33 20.26
CA ARG A 57 -4.91 -7.83 18.98
C ARG A 57 -4.91 -6.75 17.92
N VAL A 58 -3.85 -6.71 17.12
CA VAL A 58 -3.69 -5.82 15.98
C VAL A 58 -3.44 -6.61 14.69
N LEU A 59 -3.97 -6.09 13.58
CA LEU A 59 -3.72 -6.62 12.23
C LEU A 59 -2.65 -5.76 11.54
N PRO A 60 -1.46 -6.29 11.21
CA PRO A 60 -0.53 -5.63 10.31
C PRO A 60 -1.11 -5.52 8.89
N ALA A 61 -1.13 -4.31 8.34
CA ALA A 61 -1.54 -4.06 6.97
C ALA A 61 -0.52 -3.16 6.27
N PHE A 62 -0.08 -3.60 5.10
CA PHE A 62 1.01 -2.96 4.36
C PHE A 62 0.46 -2.32 3.08
N SER A 63 1.08 -1.21 2.71
CA SER A 63 0.77 -0.42 1.54
C SER A 63 1.61 -0.82 0.32
N HIS A 64 2.66 -1.62 0.53
CA HIS A 64 3.48 -2.24 -0.51
C HIS A 64 3.85 -3.68 -0.16
N GLU A 65 4.11 -4.47 -1.19
CA GLU A 65 4.56 -5.86 -1.06
C GLU A 65 5.90 -5.96 -0.32
N ASP A 66 6.89 -5.16 -0.74
CA ASP A 66 8.23 -5.15 -0.17
C ASP A 66 8.23 -4.91 1.35
N GLU A 67 7.32 -4.07 1.84
CA GLU A 67 7.18 -3.78 3.28
C GLU A 67 6.67 -5.01 4.04
N ALA A 68 5.68 -5.71 3.47
CA ALA A 68 5.15 -6.95 4.02
C ALA A 68 6.20 -8.08 3.99
N GLU A 69 6.98 -8.18 2.92
CA GLU A 69 8.07 -9.15 2.80
C GLU A 69 9.18 -8.88 3.80
N MET A 70 9.58 -7.62 3.97
CA MET A 70 10.56 -7.24 5.00
C MET A 70 10.04 -7.61 6.39
N PHE A 71 8.79 -7.30 6.69
CA PHE A 71 8.20 -7.65 7.98
C PHE A 71 8.14 -9.17 8.21
N LEU A 72 7.77 -9.94 7.18
CA LEU A 72 7.81 -11.41 7.20
C LEU A 72 9.23 -11.93 7.43
N TRP A 73 10.20 -11.46 6.64
CA TRP A 73 11.59 -11.92 6.65
C TRP A 73 12.29 -11.69 8.00
N PHE A 74 11.98 -10.58 8.66
CA PHE A 74 12.66 -10.19 9.89
C PHE A 74 11.87 -10.48 11.17
N GLY A 75 10.58 -10.81 11.09
CA GLY A 75 9.74 -11.06 12.28
C GLY A 75 9.08 -12.44 12.34
N TYR A 76 8.95 -13.15 11.21
CA TYR A 76 8.14 -14.37 11.12
C TYR A 76 8.76 -15.46 10.23
N ALA A 77 9.97 -15.24 9.69
CA ALA A 77 10.60 -16.02 8.61
C ALA A 77 10.96 -17.47 8.93
N LEU A 78 10.55 -18.00 10.07
CA LEU A 78 10.82 -19.37 10.49
C LEU A 78 9.59 -20.08 11.06
N GLU A 79 8.42 -19.44 11.11
CA GLU A 79 7.19 -20.10 11.58
C GLU A 79 6.33 -20.59 10.41
N ASP A 80 5.85 -21.83 10.52
CA ASP A 80 5.22 -22.65 9.47
C ASP A 80 4.25 -21.90 8.54
N GLY A 81 4.67 -21.61 7.31
CA GLY A 81 3.77 -21.38 6.17
C GLY A 81 3.15 -20.00 6.00
N TRP A 82 3.71 -18.96 6.63
CA TRP A 82 3.32 -17.57 6.36
C TRP A 82 3.82 -17.10 4.99
N HIS A 83 2.98 -16.38 4.27
CA HIS A 83 3.33 -15.74 2.99
C HIS A 83 2.62 -14.38 2.86
N VAL A 84 3.16 -13.52 2.00
CA VAL A 84 2.53 -12.24 1.66
C VAL A 84 1.38 -12.48 0.68
N ARG A 85 0.25 -11.82 0.92
CA ARG A 85 -0.96 -11.91 0.09
C ARG A 85 -1.50 -10.52 -0.22
N GLU A 86 -1.68 -10.22 -1.51
CA GLU A 86 -2.42 -9.03 -1.94
C GLU A 86 -3.91 -9.17 -1.58
N THR A 87 -4.54 -8.05 -1.20
CA THR A 87 -5.93 -7.96 -0.78
C THR A 87 -6.50 -6.61 -1.21
N SER A 88 -7.70 -6.59 -1.78
CA SER A 88 -8.38 -5.34 -2.10
C SER A 88 -8.89 -4.64 -0.84
N ALA A 89 -9.16 -3.33 -0.93
CA ALA A 89 -9.79 -2.59 0.17
C ALA A 89 -11.13 -3.21 0.63
N GLY A 90 -11.92 -3.75 -0.30
CA GLY A 90 -13.21 -4.40 0.01
C GLY A 90 -13.05 -5.74 0.73
N GLU A 91 -12.07 -6.55 0.33
CA GLU A 91 -11.74 -7.81 1.01
C GLU A 91 -11.15 -7.55 2.40
N LEU A 92 -10.27 -6.56 2.54
CA LEU A 92 -9.73 -6.15 3.84
C LEU A 92 -10.82 -5.64 4.77
N ALA A 93 -11.77 -4.85 4.26
CA ALA A 93 -12.94 -4.44 5.02
C ALA A 93 -13.80 -5.66 5.44
N SER A 94 -13.97 -6.64 4.55
CA SER A 94 -14.71 -7.88 4.85
C SER A 94 -14.03 -8.72 5.92
N LEU A 95 -12.70 -8.82 5.91
CA LEU A 95 -11.91 -9.47 6.95
C LEU A 95 -12.12 -8.79 8.31
N LEU A 96 -11.99 -7.47 8.36
CA LEU A 96 -12.11 -6.67 9.59
C LEU A 96 -13.54 -6.61 10.16
N CYS A 97 -14.55 -6.85 9.32
CA CYS A 97 -15.94 -6.96 9.73
C CYS A 97 -16.36 -8.40 10.09
N GLY A 98 -15.61 -9.41 9.66
CA GLY A 98 -15.91 -10.82 9.86
C GLY A 98 -14.80 -11.56 10.64
N PRO A 99 -13.93 -12.34 9.97
CA PRO A 99 -12.91 -13.16 10.63
C PRO A 99 -12.00 -12.43 11.64
N CYS A 100 -11.74 -11.14 11.45
CA CYS A 100 -10.91 -10.30 12.32
C CYS A 100 -11.74 -9.25 13.08
N ALA A 101 -13.03 -9.52 13.36
CA ALA A 101 -13.91 -8.58 14.06
C ALA A 101 -13.56 -8.35 15.54
N ASP A 102 -12.65 -9.13 16.11
CA ASP A 102 -12.16 -9.01 17.47
C ASP A 102 -10.86 -8.19 17.59
N VAL A 103 -10.19 -7.92 16.47
CA VAL A 103 -8.99 -7.07 16.41
C VAL A 103 -9.32 -5.65 16.84
N GLY A 104 -8.53 -5.08 17.76
CA GLY A 104 -8.72 -3.71 18.26
C GLY A 104 -8.26 -2.64 17.28
N GLY A 105 -7.21 -2.93 16.50
CA GLY A 105 -6.62 -1.95 15.58
C GLY A 105 -5.87 -2.55 14.39
N VAL A 106 -5.55 -1.70 13.43
CA VAL A 106 -4.76 -2.05 12.24
C VAL A 106 -3.45 -1.28 12.30
N ALA A 107 -2.33 -1.99 12.35
CA ALA A 107 -0.98 -1.44 12.30
C ALA A 107 -0.61 -1.17 10.84
N LEU A 108 -0.38 0.10 10.48
CA LEU A 108 -0.08 0.51 9.11
C LEU A 108 1.43 0.52 8.89
N ASP A 109 1.87 -0.22 7.87
CA ASP A 109 3.28 -0.30 7.44
C ASP A 109 4.27 -0.49 8.62
N PRO A 110 4.03 -1.43 9.54
CA PRO A 110 4.90 -1.61 10.68
C PRO A 110 6.30 -2.03 10.24
N LEU A 111 7.32 -1.42 10.85
CA LEU A 111 8.70 -1.80 10.59
C LEU A 111 9.01 -3.19 11.18
N PRO A 112 9.99 -3.91 10.59
CA PRO A 112 10.61 -5.06 11.22
C PRO A 112 10.93 -4.85 12.70
N GLY A 113 10.67 -5.86 13.54
CA GLY A 113 10.97 -5.84 14.96
C GLY A 113 9.95 -5.10 15.84
N MET A 114 9.01 -4.31 15.29
CA MET A 114 7.97 -3.65 16.10
C MET A 114 7.05 -4.64 16.81
N ALA A 115 6.79 -5.80 16.20
CA ALA A 115 6.00 -6.88 16.80
C ALA A 115 6.69 -7.43 18.06
N GLU A 116 7.97 -7.79 17.94
CA GLU A 116 8.79 -8.31 19.05
C GLU A 116 8.99 -7.27 20.15
N ALA A 117 9.18 -6.01 19.77
CA ALA A 117 9.32 -4.89 20.70
C ALA A 117 8.01 -4.48 21.38
N GLY A 118 6.86 -5.01 20.96
CA GLY A 118 5.55 -4.64 21.50
C GLY A 118 5.13 -3.20 21.19
N THR A 119 5.61 -2.63 20.07
CA THR A 119 5.42 -1.21 19.71
C THR A 119 4.48 -0.99 18.53
N LEU A 120 3.78 -2.03 18.06
CA LEU A 120 2.82 -1.93 16.96
C LEU A 120 1.70 -0.90 17.21
N ASP A 121 1.35 -0.64 18.47
CA ASP A 121 0.32 0.34 18.82
C ASP A 121 0.67 1.77 18.38
N LEU A 122 1.97 2.09 18.19
CA LEU A 122 2.43 3.40 17.72
C LEU A 122 2.02 3.71 16.29
N VAL A 123 1.87 2.67 15.46
CA VAL A 123 1.44 2.76 14.06
C VAL A 123 0.03 2.21 13.85
N SER A 124 -0.69 1.96 14.94
CA SER A 124 -2.02 1.38 14.90
C SER A 124 -3.12 2.43 14.86
N VAL A 125 -4.14 2.14 14.06
CA VAL A 125 -5.40 2.89 14.03
C VAL A 125 -6.56 2.03 14.48
N ASP A 126 -7.57 2.63 15.12
CA ASP A 126 -8.81 1.93 15.47
C ASP A 126 -9.41 1.22 14.25
N ARG A 127 -9.81 -0.04 14.44
CA ARG A 127 -10.37 -0.88 13.37
C ARG A 127 -11.55 -0.21 12.67
N LYS A 128 -12.51 0.34 13.42
CA LYS A 128 -13.72 0.94 12.85
C LYS A 128 -13.39 2.19 12.04
N ARG A 129 -12.44 3.00 12.51
CA ARG A 129 -11.94 4.17 11.79
C ARG A 129 -11.23 3.77 10.50
N PHE A 130 -10.43 2.72 10.53
CA PHE A 130 -9.74 2.22 9.34
C PHE A 130 -10.72 1.72 8.28
N VAL A 131 -11.68 0.86 8.66
CA VAL A 131 -12.72 0.36 7.74
C VAL A 131 -13.48 1.50 7.07
N ARG A 132 -13.92 2.51 7.85
CA ARG A 132 -14.59 3.69 7.29
C ARG A 132 -13.73 4.41 6.25
N ARG A 133 -12.42 4.53 6.48
CA ARG A 133 -11.50 5.21 5.56
C ARG A 133 -11.34 4.45 4.24
N ILE A 134 -11.15 3.15 4.29
CA ILE A 134 -10.88 2.35 3.07
C ILE A 134 -12.15 2.11 2.25
N VAL A 135 -13.33 2.05 2.89
CA VAL A 135 -14.62 1.97 2.18
C VAL A 135 -14.96 3.30 1.51
N ALA A 136 -14.87 4.41 2.23
CA ALA A 136 -15.13 5.74 1.66
C ALA A 136 -14.14 6.14 0.56
N GLY A 137 -12.92 5.60 0.58
CA GLY A 137 -11.93 5.78 -0.47
C GLY A 137 -12.20 4.97 -1.74
N GLY A 138 -12.92 3.83 -1.63
CA GLY A 138 -13.25 2.95 -2.75
C GLY A 138 -14.50 3.36 -3.54
N GLU A 139 -15.35 4.21 -2.96
CA GLU A 139 -16.46 4.84 -3.65
C GLU A 139 -15.93 5.95 -4.55
N GLY A 140 -15.55 5.57 -5.77
CA GLY A 140 -15.24 6.53 -6.84
C GLY A 140 -16.32 7.60 -6.90
N ARG A 141 -15.91 8.87 -6.77
CA ARG A 141 -16.80 10.03 -6.92
C ARG A 141 -17.72 9.81 -8.12
N PRO A 142 -19.05 9.96 -8.00
CA PRO A 142 -19.93 9.83 -9.15
C PRO A 142 -19.43 10.78 -10.23
N ILE A 143 -19.11 10.25 -11.42
CA ILE A 143 -18.89 11.06 -12.60
C ILE A 143 -20.17 11.85 -12.78
N ALA A 144 -20.12 13.15 -12.49
CA ALA A 144 -21.23 14.04 -12.77
C ALA A 144 -21.52 13.90 -14.28
N ALA A 145 -22.68 13.34 -14.61
CA ALA A 145 -23.11 13.20 -15.99
C ALA A 145 -23.04 14.59 -16.65
N PRO A 146 -22.50 14.72 -17.87
CA PRO A 146 -22.54 15.98 -18.59
C PRO A 146 -24.00 16.39 -18.73
N GLY A 147 -24.29 17.62 -18.28
CA GLY A 147 -25.64 18.15 -18.18
C GLY A 147 -26.42 17.94 -19.47
N GLN A 148 -27.58 17.29 -19.34
CA GLN A 148 -28.65 17.40 -20.33
C GLN A 148 -29.03 18.87 -20.44
N GLY A 149 -28.42 19.55 -21.41
CA GLY A 149 -28.92 20.80 -21.95
C GLY A 149 -30.32 20.53 -22.47
N ARG A 150 -31.30 21.02 -21.71
CA ARG A 150 -32.71 21.05 -22.10
C ARG A 150 -32.83 21.76 -23.44
N GLY A 151 -33.40 21.06 -24.42
CA GLY A 151 -34.07 21.72 -25.52
C GLY A 151 -35.28 22.48 -24.98
N SER A 152 -35.46 23.72 -25.44
CA SER A 152 -36.71 24.51 -25.47
C SER A 152 -36.38 25.71 -26.36
N GLN A 153 -36.71 25.61 -27.64
CA GLN A 153 -37.83 26.28 -28.32
C GLN A 153 -37.35 27.51 -29.09
#